data_AF-A0A7V5ANX2-F1
#
_entry.id   AF-A0A7V5ANX2-F1
#
_cell.length_a   1.000
_cell.length_b   1.000
_cell.length_c   1.000
_cell.angle_alpha   90.00
_cell.angle_beta   90.00
_cell.angle_gamma   90.00
#
_symmetry.space_group_name_H-M   'P 1'
#
loop_
_entity.id
_entity.type
_entity.pdbx_description
1 polymer ?
#
loop_
_entity_poly.entity_id
_entity_poly.type
_entity_poly.pdbx_seq_one_letter_code
_entity_poly.pdbx_strand_id
1 'polypeptide(L)'
;KLKAQDSLEIALRTIARRMPEVKKILIDERDQYLAHSLTQAPGKKIVAVIGAGHVPGVIENLGRTIDIEPLLTVPPVSPWFKMVGWLLPLFIIGLFVAGFSLSGLKTGMDMLLKWAAVTASFSGLGALLLLAHPVTILVAALSAPITTLHPLIAAGWVAGLTEATLRKPKVNDFLNLASDITTCRGFFRNKITRVLLLVVVVNLTTSIGTFVAIPVVMRLL
;
A
#
# COMPACT_ATOMS: atom_id res chain seq x y z
N LYS A 1 29.25 8.43 25.92
CA LYS A 1 27.95 8.32 25.20
C LYS A 1 27.76 9.39 24.09
N LEU A 2 28.78 10.18 23.73
CA LEU A 2 28.70 11.22 22.67
C LEU A 2 28.86 10.68 21.23
N LYS A 3 29.65 9.62 21.02
CA LYS A 3 29.94 9.06 19.69
C LYS A 3 28.71 8.56 18.90
N ALA A 4 27.61 8.21 19.58
CA ALA A 4 26.41 7.69 18.92
C ALA A 4 25.48 8.80 18.38
N GLN A 5 25.48 9.98 19.03
CA GLN A 5 24.77 11.15 18.52
C GLN A 5 25.45 11.67 17.25
N ASP A 6 26.78 11.78 17.27
CA ASP A 6 27.55 12.21 16.10
C ASP A 6 27.37 11.27 14.91
N SER A 7 27.37 9.95 15.11
CA SER A 7 27.20 9.01 14.00
C SER A 7 25.81 9.10 13.36
N LEU A 8 24.76 9.32 14.18
CA LEU A 8 23.39 9.50 13.68
C LEU A 8 23.25 10.83 12.94
N GLU A 9 23.81 11.92 13.48
CA GLU A 9 23.80 13.23 12.83
C GLU A 9 24.56 13.21 11.50
N ILE A 10 25.72 12.54 11.46
CA ILE A 10 26.51 12.35 10.23
C ILE A 10 25.73 11.53 9.19
N ALA A 11 25.04 10.46 9.60
CA ALA A 11 24.21 9.67 8.70
C ALA A 11 23.04 10.49 8.14
N LEU A 12 22.33 11.23 9.00
CA LEU A 12 21.23 12.11 8.60
C LEU A 12 21.70 13.24 7.66
N ARG A 13 22.85 13.87 7.94
CA ARG A 13 23.46 14.86 7.04
C ARG A 13 23.85 14.26 5.70
N THR A 14 24.35 13.03 5.68
CA THR A 14 24.73 12.34 4.45
C THR A 14 23.51 12.02 3.58
N ILE A 15 22.42 11.54 4.20
CA ILE A 15 21.14 11.32 3.53
C ILE A 15 20.57 12.65 3.03
N ALA A 16 20.58 13.69 3.85
CA ALA A 16 20.10 15.03 3.48
C ALA A 16 20.87 15.62 2.29
N ARG A 17 22.19 15.39 2.19
CA ARG A 17 22.98 15.81 1.03
C ARG A 17 22.69 15.00 -0.22
N ARG A 18 22.46 13.70 -0.10
CA ARG A 18 22.18 12.82 -1.25
C ARG A 18 20.73 12.92 -1.75
N MET A 19 19.81 13.28 -0.87
CA MET A 19 18.37 13.32 -1.13
C MET A 19 17.75 14.61 -0.56
N PRO A 20 18.08 15.79 -1.15
CA PRO A 20 17.62 17.09 -0.63
C PRO A 20 16.09 17.20 -0.61
N GLU A 21 15.38 16.64 -1.59
CA GLU A 21 13.91 16.62 -1.63
C GLU A 21 13.31 15.82 -0.46
N VAL A 22 13.91 14.69 -0.09
CA VAL A 22 13.43 13.88 1.04
C VAL A 22 13.62 14.62 2.36
N LYS A 23 14.76 15.29 2.52
CA LYS A 23 15.03 16.13 3.70
C LYS A 23 14.02 17.29 3.80
N LYS A 24 13.74 17.95 2.67
CA LYS A 24 12.77 19.02 2.59
C LYS A 24 11.39 18.55 3.08
N ILE A 25 10.89 17.47 2.50
CA ILE A 25 9.54 16.96 2.78
C ILE A 25 9.43 16.38 4.21
N LEU A 26 10.42 15.63 4.67
CA LEU A 26 10.31 14.92 5.96
C LEU A 26 10.76 15.75 7.18
N ILE A 27 11.64 16.73 6.99
CA ILE A 27 12.25 17.50 8.08
C ILE A 27 11.90 18.97 7.96
N ASP A 28 12.24 19.63 6.84
CA ASP A 28 12.16 21.09 6.76
C ASP A 28 10.69 21.59 6.77
N GLU A 29 9.78 20.91 6.07
CA GLU A 29 8.33 21.20 6.12
C GLU A 29 7.76 21.05 7.54
N ARG A 30 8.24 20.05 8.28
CA ARG A 30 7.86 19.82 9.68
C ARG A 30 8.42 20.92 10.59
N ASP A 31 9.64 21.37 10.35
CA ASP A 31 10.26 22.47 11.11
C ASP A 31 9.53 23.79 10.89
N GLN A 32 9.10 24.07 9.66
CA GLN A 32 8.28 25.22 9.32
C GLN A 32 6.93 25.18 10.05
N TYR A 33 6.27 24.02 10.07
CA TYR A 33 5.02 23.85 10.80
C TYR A 33 5.18 24.10 12.32
N LEU A 34 6.25 23.55 12.91
CA LEU A 34 6.55 23.74 14.33
C LEU A 34 6.87 25.21 14.66
N ALA A 35 7.69 25.87 13.84
CA ALA A 35 8.02 27.29 14.02
C ALA A 35 6.81 28.21 13.89
N HIS A 36 5.93 27.95 12.91
CA HIS A 36 4.66 28.65 12.75
C HIS A 36 3.77 28.45 13.99
N SER A 37 3.61 27.20 14.45
CA SER A 37 2.80 26.86 15.63
C SER A 37 3.28 27.55 16.89
N LEU A 38 4.61 27.69 17.08
CA LEU A 38 5.19 28.42 18.21
C LEU A 38 4.95 29.92 18.12
N THR A 39 5.02 30.49 16.93
CA THR A 39 4.79 31.93 16.71
C THR A 39 3.32 32.30 16.96
N GLN A 40 2.39 31.40 16.66
CA GLN A 40 0.95 31.58 16.86
C GLN A 40 0.46 31.12 18.25
N ALA A 41 1.34 30.55 19.09
CA ALA A 41 0.92 30.02 20.38
C ALA A 41 0.45 31.15 21.32
N PRO A 42 -0.68 30.98 22.03
CA PRO A 42 -1.20 32.02 22.91
C PRO A 42 -0.35 32.17 24.18
N GLY A 43 -0.10 33.40 24.58
CA GLY A 43 0.56 33.75 25.84
C GLY A 43 1.90 34.47 25.67
N LYS A 44 2.39 35.07 26.76
CA LYS A 44 3.64 35.85 26.76
C LYS A 44 4.90 35.01 26.99
N LYS A 45 4.74 33.80 27.51
CA LYS A 45 5.83 32.85 27.80
C LYS A 45 5.43 31.49 27.26
N ILE A 46 6.19 30.99 26.29
CA ILE A 46 5.93 29.73 25.61
C ILE A 46 7.09 28.78 25.93
N VAL A 47 6.78 27.56 26.35
CA VAL A 47 7.76 26.48 26.57
C VAL A 47 7.51 25.40 25.52
N ALA A 48 8.52 25.12 24.70
CA ALA A 48 8.44 24.15 23.61
C ALA A 48 9.36 22.95 23.89
N VAL A 49 8.83 21.73 23.76
CA VAL A 49 9.63 20.49 23.83
C VAL A 49 9.76 19.95 22.41
N ILE A 50 10.97 20.01 21.87
CA ILE A 50 11.25 19.70 20.46
C ILE A 50 12.35 18.63 20.39
N GLY A 51 12.22 17.69 19.45
CA GLY A 51 13.28 16.71 19.20
C GLY A 51 14.56 17.37 18.69
N ALA A 52 15.73 16.93 19.18
CA ALA A 52 17.02 17.57 18.91
C ALA A 52 17.33 17.81 17.42
N GLY A 53 16.88 16.90 16.52
CA GLY A 53 17.08 17.04 15.08
C GLY A 53 16.31 18.19 14.42
N HIS A 54 15.23 18.65 15.04
CA HIS A 54 14.37 19.75 14.54
C HIS A 54 14.76 21.11 15.14
N VAL A 55 15.51 21.13 16.25
CA VAL A 55 15.87 22.38 16.95
C VAL A 55 16.54 23.41 16.02
N PRO A 56 17.55 23.05 15.20
CA PRO A 56 18.20 24.02 14.31
C PRO A 56 17.23 24.61 13.28
N GLY A 57 16.40 23.77 12.64
CA GLY A 57 15.46 24.22 11.62
C GLY A 57 14.31 25.04 12.19
N VAL A 58 13.83 24.72 13.40
CA VAL A 58 12.81 25.53 14.09
C VAL A 58 13.35 26.90 14.46
N ILE A 59 14.58 26.98 14.99
CA ILE A 59 15.23 28.28 15.33
C ILE A 59 15.40 29.13 14.07
N GLU A 60 15.82 28.53 12.95
CA GLU A 60 16.01 29.26 11.69
C GLU A 60 14.69 29.84 11.15
N ASN A 61 13.58 29.11 11.34
CA ASN A 61 12.26 29.50 10.86
C ASN A 61 11.46 30.34 11.87
N LEU A 62 11.93 30.48 13.12
CA LEU A 62 11.24 31.22 14.17
C LEU A 62 11.11 32.70 13.80
N GLY A 63 9.91 33.27 13.91
CA GLY A 63 9.65 34.68 13.58
C GLY A 63 9.60 34.99 12.08
N ARG A 64 9.78 34.01 11.18
CA ARG A 64 9.52 34.17 9.75
C ARG A 64 8.02 34.03 9.48
N THR A 65 7.52 34.78 8.49
CA THR A 65 6.18 34.56 7.94
C THR A 65 6.20 33.31 7.07
N ILE A 66 5.57 32.24 7.55
CA ILE A 66 5.49 30.94 6.88
C ILE A 66 4.07 30.76 6.37
N ASP A 67 3.94 30.53 5.06
CA ASP A 67 2.67 30.09 4.47
C ASP A 67 2.42 28.63 4.84
N ILE A 68 1.49 28.42 5.77
CA ILE A 68 1.18 27.12 6.36
C ILE A 68 0.13 26.35 5.54
N GLU A 69 -0.64 27.04 4.69
CA GLU A 69 -1.76 26.45 3.97
C GLU A 69 -1.32 25.29 3.06
N PRO A 70 -0.23 25.41 2.26
CA PRO A 70 0.26 24.30 1.44
C PRO A 70 0.67 23.08 2.27
N LEU A 71 1.17 23.29 3.50
CA LEU A 71 1.61 22.23 4.40
C LEU A 71 0.45 21.49 5.07
N LEU A 72 -0.73 22.12 5.13
CA LEU A 72 -1.95 21.57 5.71
C LEU A 72 -2.86 20.89 4.67
N THR A 73 -2.67 21.21 3.39
CA THR A 73 -3.49 20.66 2.32
C THR A 73 -2.89 19.41 1.70
N VAL A 74 -3.65 18.31 1.70
CA VAL A 74 -3.34 17.15 0.85
C VAL A 74 -3.92 17.42 -0.54
N PRO A 75 -3.11 17.44 -1.61
CA PRO A 75 -3.62 17.72 -2.95
C PRO A 75 -4.70 16.71 -3.34
N PRO A 76 -5.84 17.14 -3.91
CA PRO A 76 -6.90 16.23 -4.30
C PRO A 76 -6.40 15.31 -5.41
N VAL A 77 -6.68 14.01 -5.29
CA VAL A 77 -6.42 13.07 -6.38
C VAL A 77 -7.26 13.45 -7.60
N SER A 78 -6.65 13.44 -8.79
CA SER A 78 -7.37 13.78 -10.02
C SER A 78 -8.57 12.85 -10.21
N PRO A 79 -9.77 13.40 -10.53
CA PRO A 79 -10.99 12.62 -10.72
C PRO A 79 -10.85 11.60 -11.87
N TRP A 80 -9.94 11.86 -12.82
CA TRP A 80 -9.61 10.94 -13.91
C TRP A 80 -9.14 9.58 -13.40
N PHE A 81 -8.25 9.55 -12.40
CA PHE A 81 -7.75 8.28 -11.85
C PHE A 81 -8.86 7.48 -11.17
N LYS A 82 -9.82 8.16 -10.51
CA LYS A 82 -11.00 7.50 -9.94
C LYS A 82 -11.85 6.88 -11.05
N MET A 83 -12.11 7.61 -12.12
CA MET A 83 -12.95 7.15 -13.23
C MET A 83 -12.34 5.95 -13.96
N VAL A 84 -11.05 6.00 -14.28
CA VAL A 84 -10.34 4.91 -14.96
C VAL A 84 -10.35 3.63 -14.12
N GLY A 85 -10.22 3.74 -12.79
CA GLY A 85 -10.30 2.59 -11.90
C GLY A 85 -11.63 1.83 -11.98
N TRP A 86 -12.75 2.54 -12.21
CA TRP A 86 -14.08 1.93 -12.29
C TRP A 86 -14.44 1.35 -13.65
N LEU A 87 -13.69 1.69 -14.71
CA LEU A 87 -13.98 1.25 -16.07
C LEU A 87 -13.99 -0.28 -16.20
N LEU A 88 -12.98 -0.96 -15.67
CA LEU A 88 -12.87 -2.42 -15.75
C LEU A 88 -13.97 -3.15 -14.94
N PRO A 89 -14.24 -2.80 -13.65
CA PRO A 89 -15.37 -3.36 -12.91
C PRO A 89 -16.72 -3.17 -13.59
N LEU A 90 -17.02 -1.96 -14.09
CA LEU A 90 -18.28 -1.67 -14.76
C LEU A 90 -18.42 -2.47 -16.06
N PHE A 91 -17.33 -2.63 -16.80
CA PHE A 91 -17.29 -3.49 -17.99
C PHE A 91 -17.64 -4.95 -17.65
N ILE A 92 -17.02 -5.52 -16.60
CA ILE A 92 -17.28 -6.91 -16.19
C ILE A 92 -18.72 -7.08 -15.69
N ILE A 93 -19.23 -6.14 -14.88
CA ILE A 93 -20.63 -6.13 -14.43
C ILE A 93 -21.56 -6.07 -15.65
N GLY A 94 -21.25 -5.23 -16.64
CA GLY A 94 -21.99 -5.15 -17.90
C GLY A 94 -22.04 -6.48 -18.64
N LEU A 95 -20.94 -7.24 -18.70
CA LEU A 95 -20.93 -8.59 -19.30
C LEU A 95 -21.88 -9.54 -18.57
N PHE A 96 -21.90 -9.53 -17.23
CA PHE A 96 -22.85 -10.36 -16.48
C PHE A 96 -24.29 -9.96 -16.76
N VAL A 97 -24.62 -8.65 -16.70
CA VAL A 97 -25.97 -8.15 -16.98
C VAL A 97 -26.42 -8.54 -18.39
N ALA A 98 -25.53 -8.41 -19.39
CA ALA A 98 -25.80 -8.84 -20.76
C ALA A 98 -26.07 -10.36 -20.84
N GLY A 99 -25.29 -11.18 -20.14
CA GLY A 99 -25.47 -12.64 -20.12
C GLY A 99 -26.78 -13.09 -19.51
N PHE A 100 -27.21 -12.45 -18.41
CA PHE A 100 -28.52 -12.72 -17.82
C PHE A 100 -29.67 -12.25 -18.71
N SER A 101 -29.52 -11.13 -19.41
CA SER A 101 -30.57 -10.52 -20.22
C SER A 101 -30.75 -11.18 -21.59
N LEU A 102 -29.65 -11.52 -22.27
CA LEU A 102 -29.65 -12.06 -23.64
C LEU A 102 -29.71 -13.59 -23.65
N SER A 103 -28.94 -14.24 -22.77
CA SER A 103 -28.67 -15.68 -22.83
C SER A 103 -29.35 -16.47 -21.70
N GLY A 104 -30.10 -15.79 -20.84
CA GLY A 104 -30.96 -16.36 -19.79
C GLY A 104 -30.25 -16.73 -18.48
N LEU A 105 -31.04 -17.12 -17.47
CA LEU A 105 -30.58 -17.37 -16.09
C LEU A 105 -29.48 -18.42 -16.00
N LYS A 106 -29.60 -19.52 -16.75
CA LYS A 106 -28.63 -20.63 -16.73
C LYS A 106 -27.25 -20.16 -17.19
N THR A 107 -27.21 -19.43 -18.30
CA THR A 107 -25.96 -18.91 -18.87
C THR A 107 -25.32 -17.86 -17.97
N GLY A 108 -26.13 -16.93 -17.42
CA GLY A 108 -25.63 -15.95 -16.45
C GLY A 108 -25.01 -16.60 -15.19
N MET A 109 -25.63 -17.68 -14.69
CA MET A 109 -25.05 -18.44 -13.58
C MET A 109 -23.74 -19.15 -13.97
N ASP A 110 -23.68 -19.75 -15.16
CA ASP A 110 -22.45 -20.37 -15.67
C ASP A 110 -21.32 -19.34 -15.83
N MET A 111 -21.64 -18.11 -16.24
CA MET A 111 -20.67 -17.00 -16.33
C MET A 111 -20.11 -16.64 -14.96
N LEU A 112 -20.97 -16.50 -13.94
CA LEU A 112 -20.51 -16.23 -12.57
C LEU A 112 -19.63 -17.35 -12.02
N LEU A 113 -20.02 -18.61 -12.24
CA LEU A 113 -19.25 -19.77 -11.78
C LEU A 113 -17.89 -19.86 -12.47
N LYS A 114 -17.83 -19.65 -13.79
CA LYS A 114 -16.55 -19.65 -14.52
C LYS A 114 -15.67 -18.47 -14.13
N TRP A 115 -16.25 -17.28 -13.95
CA TRP A 115 -15.52 -16.12 -13.43
C TRP A 115 -14.90 -16.41 -12.07
N ALA A 116 -15.72 -16.92 -11.14
CA ALA A 116 -15.27 -17.24 -9.80
C ALA A 116 -14.21 -18.34 -9.82
N ALA A 117 -14.39 -19.40 -10.61
CA ALA A 117 -13.43 -20.50 -10.69
C ALA A 117 -12.06 -20.06 -11.25
N VAL A 118 -12.04 -19.26 -12.32
CA VAL A 118 -10.78 -18.78 -12.92
C VAL A 118 -10.07 -17.81 -11.99
N THR A 119 -10.76 -16.82 -11.44
CA THR A 119 -10.14 -15.84 -10.54
C THR A 119 -9.67 -16.47 -9.22
N ALA A 120 -10.47 -17.37 -8.62
CA ALA A 120 -10.11 -18.08 -7.41
C ALA A 120 -8.92 -19.02 -7.61
N SER A 121 -8.86 -19.74 -8.74
CA SER A 121 -7.75 -20.65 -9.03
C SER A 121 -6.43 -19.89 -9.20
N PHE A 122 -6.40 -18.81 -9.98
CA PHE A 122 -5.18 -18.02 -10.16
C PHE A 122 -4.71 -17.31 -8.88
N SER A 123 -5.63 -16.75 -8.09
CA SER A 123 -5.31 -16.14 -6.80
C SER A 123 -4.76 -17.18 -5.81
N GLY A 124 -5.46 -18.32 -5.68
CA GLY A 124 -5.04 -19.43 -4.84
C GLY A 124 -3.69 -20.01 -5.26
N LEU A 125 -3.45 -20.17 -6.57
CA LEU A 125 -2.15 -20.60 -7.11
C LEU A 125 -1.04 -19.61 -6.75
N GLY A 126 -1.28 -18.30 -6.85
CA GLY A 126 -0.30 -17.28 -6.44
C GLY A 126 0.09 -17.40 -4.96
N ALA A 127 -0.91 -17.61 -4.08
CA ALA A 127 -0.65 -17.83 -2.66
C ALA A 127 0.07 -19.17 -2.39
N LEU A 128 -0.30 -20.22 -3.14
CA LEU A 128 0.30 -21.55 -3.05
C LEU A 128 1.77 -21.55 -3.49
N LEU A 129 2.12 -20.82 -4.56
CA LEU A 129 3.50 -20.68 -5.06
C LEU A 129 4.45 -20.14 -3.99
N LEU A 130 3.97 -19.29 -3.09
CA LEU A 130 4.74 -18.75 -1.98
C LEU A 130 4.61 -19.56 -0.69
N LEU A 131 3.98 -20.74 -0.77
CA LEU A 131 3.73 -21.63 0.36
C LEU A 131 3.11 -20.87 1.54
N ALA A 132 2.11 -20.05 1.24
CA ALA A 132 1.36 -19.31 2.24
C ALA A 132 0.62 -20.25 3.20
N HIS A 133 0.14 -19.75 4.32
CA HIS A 133 -0.67 -20.55 5.22
C HIS A 133 -1.91 -21.12 4.49
N PRO A 134 -2.34 -22.37 4.73
CA PRO A 134 -3.49 -22.96 4.02
C PRO A 134 -4.77 -22.10 4.08
N VAL A 135 -5.03 -21.49 5.24
CA VAL A 135 -6.12 -20.52 5.42
C VAL A 135 -5.95 -19.30 4.51
N THR A 136 -4.73 -18.76 4.38
CA THR A 136 -4.45 -17.64 3.48
C THR A 136 -4.71 -18.01 2.02
N ILE A 137 -4.36 -19.22 1.60
CA ILE A 137 -4.64 -19.71 0.24
C ILE A 137 -6.15 -19.74 -0.02
N LEU A 138 -6.93 -20.28 0.92
CA LEU A 138 -8.39 -20.31 0.82
C LEU A 138 -8.99 -18.89 0.80
N VAL A 139 -8.53 -18.00 1.68
CA VAL A 139 -9.02 -16.62 1.75
C VAL A 139 -8.66 -15.84 0.48
N ALA A 140 -7.46 -16.02 -0.07
CA ALA A 140 -7.07 -15.42 -1.34
C ALA A 140 -7.96 -15.89 -2.51
N ALA A 141 -8.24 -17.19 -2.57
CA ALA A 141 -9.10 -17.77 -3.60
C ALA A 141 -10.55 -17.28 -3.48
N LEU A 142 -11.12 -17.28 -2.28
CA LEU A 142 -12.52 -16.87 -2.04
C LEU A 142 -12.74 -15.37 -2.21
N SER A 143 -11.73 -14.54 -1.92
CA SER A 143 -11.84 -13.09 -2.07
C SER A 143 -11.64 -12.61 -3.52
N ALA A 144 -10.94 -13.37 -4.37
CA ALA A 144 -10.62 -12.96 -5.74
C ALA A 144 -11.85 -12.60 -6.62
N PRO A 145 -12.95 -13.38 -6.65
CA PRO A 145 -14.10 -13.06 -7.51
C PRO A 145 -14.77 -11.72 -7.17
N ILE A 146 -14.70 -11.32 -5.89
CA ILE A 146 -15.30 -10.09 -5.37
C ILE A 146 -14.34 -8.92 -5.53
N THR A 147 -13.08 -9.12 -5.14
CA THR A 147 -12.05 -8.07 -5.17
C THR A 147 -11.69 -7.62 -6.57
N THR A 148 -11.77 -8.52 -7.56
CA THR A 148 -11.59 -8.16 -8.99
C THR A 148 -12.66 -7.21 -9.53
N LEU A 149 -13.81 -7.11 -8.85
CA LEU A 149 -14.90 -6.17 -9.18
C LEU A 149 -14.82 -4.86 -8.37
N HIS A 150 -13.77 -4.66 -7.58
CA HIS A 150 -13.61 -3.47 -6.76
C HIS A 150 -12.22 -2.85 -6.91
N PRO A 151 -12.09 -1.60 -7.42
CA PRO A 151 -10.78 -1.06 -7.81
C PRO A 151 -9.84 -0.79 -6.63
N LEU A 152 -10.37 -0.67 -5.41
CA LEU A 152 -9.58 -0.34 -4.22
C LEU A 152 -9.17 -1.56 -3.39
N ILE A 153 -9.78 -2.72 -3.59
CA ILE A 153 -9.55 -3.90 -2.76
C ILE A 153 -8.98 -4.98 -3.65
N ALA A 154 -7.69 -5.30 -3.49
CA ALA A 154 -7.04 -6.36 -4.23
C ALA A 154 -6.95 -7.65 -3.38
N ALA A 155 -7.09 -8.82 -4.02
CA ALA A 155 -7.02 -10.12 -3.34
C ALA A 155 -5.73 -10.31 -2.53
N GLY A 156 -4.61 -9.75 -2.99
CA GLY A 156 -3.34 -9.78 -2.29
C GLY A 156 -3.35 -9.04 -0.96
N TRP A 157 -4.12 -7.95 -0.81
CA TRP A 157 -4.27 -7.28 0.49
C TRP A 157 -4.99 -8.17 1.50
N VAL A 158 -6.06 -8.83 1.07
CA VAL A 158 -6.81 -9.78 1.92
C VAL A 158 -5.92 -10.96 2.31
N ALA A 159 -5.18 -11.51 1.35
CA ALA A 159 -4.22 -12.58 1.58
C ALA A 159 -3.08 -12.16 2.52
N GLY A 160 -2.48 -10.99 2.28
CA GLY A 160 -1.37 -10.46 3.07
C GLY A 160 -1.75 -10.15 4.51
N LEU A 161 -2.93 -9.55 4.74
CA LEU A 161 -3.45 -9.32 6.08
C LEU A 161 -3.74 -10.64 6.80
N THR A 162 -4.32 -11.62 6.11
CA THR A 162 -4.55 -12.96 6.66
C THR A 162 -3.24 -13.65 7.01
N GLU A 163 -2.23 -13.59 6.14
CA GLU A 163 -0.91 -14.15 6.43
C GLU A 163 -0.23 -13.43 7.59
N ALA A 164 -0.31 -12.10 7.68
CA ALA A 164 0.30 -11.32 8.75
C ALA A 164 -0.35 -11.60 10.11
N THR A 165 -1.65 -11.89 10.14
CA THR A 165 -2.37 -12.24 11.38
C THR A 165 -2.05 -13.66 11.84
N LEU A 166 -1.97 -14.62 10.92
CA LEU A 166 -1.65 -16.03 11.22
C LEU A 166 -0.15 -16.25 11.48
N ARG A 167 0.72 -15.64 10.68
CA ARG A 167 2.19 -15.72 10.80
C ARG A 167 2.77 -14.36 11.21
N LYS A 168 2.42 -13.92 12.41
CA LYS A 168 2.81 -12.62 12.99
C LYS A 168 4.30 -12.27 12.79
N PRO A 169 4.61 -11.13 12.16
CA PRO A 169 5.95 -10.55 12.13
C PRO A 169 6.46 -10.24 13.55
N LYS A 170 7.75 -10.42 13.79
CA LYS A 170 8.41 -10.14 15.07
C LYS A 170 9.18 -8.81 14.98
N VAL A 171 9.50 -8.20 16.13
CA VAL A 171 10.34 -7.00 16.19
C VAL A 171 11.69 -7.22 15.50
N ASN A 172 12.27 -8.41 15.63
CA ASN A 172 13.50 -8.77 14.95
C ASN A 172 13.40 -8.73 13.41
N ASP A 173 12.21 -8.99 12.84
CA ASP A 173 12.00 -8.88 11.39
C ASP A 173 12.07 -7.41 10.93
N PHE A 174 11.66 -6.45 11.76
CA PHE A 174 11.80 -5.01 11.47
C PHE A 174 13.24 -4.54 11.58
N LEU A 175 13.97 -5.01 12.59
CA LEU A 175 15.37 -4.63 12.80
C LEU A 175 16.28 -5.11 11.65
N ASN A 176 16.02 -6.30 11.11
CA ASN A 176 16.79 -6.87 10.01
C ASN A 176 16.24 -6.53 8.62
N LEU A 177 15.16 -5.74 8.53
CA LEU A 177 14.46 -5.46 7.27
C LEU A 177 15.40 -4.85 6.21
N ALA A 178 16.21 -3.87 6.60
CA ALA A 178 17.13 -3.18 5.67
C ALA A 178 18.19 -4.12 5.07
N SER A 179 18.66 -5.11 5.82
CA SER A 179 19.57 -6.13 5.29
C SER A 179 18.84 -7.19 4.47
N ASP A 180 17.66 -7.62 4.90
CA ASP A 180 16.94 -8.73 4.28
C ASP A 180 16.39 -8.37 2.89
N ILE A 181 16.06 -7.11 2.62
CA ILE A 181 15.63 -6.65 1.28
C ILE A 181 16.75 -6.66 0.23
N THR A 182 18.02 -6.78 0.63
CA THR A 182 19.14 -6.78 -0.32
C THR A 182 19.39 -8.13 -0.97
N THR A 183 18.74 -9.19 -0.48
CA THR A 183 18.94 -10.56 -0.99
C THR A 183 17.61 -11.26 -1.26
N CYS A 184 17.57 -12.08 -2.32
CA CYS A 184 16.38 -12.88 -2.62
C CYS A 184 16.02 -13.82 -1.46
N ARG A 185 17.01 -14.43 -0.79
CA ARG A 185 16.77 -15.30 0.36
C ARG A 185 16.18 -14.55 1.55
N GLY A 186 16.60 -13.31 1.78
CA GLY A 186 16.03 -12.45 2.82
C GLY A 186 14.55 -12.17 2.59
N PHE A 187 14.15 -11.91 1.35
CA PHE A 187 12.74 -11.72 0.97
C PHE A 187 11.81 -12.88 1.38
N PHE A 188 12.27 -14.14 1.25
CA PHE A 188 11.48 -15.31 1.62
C PHE A 188 11.60 -15.70 3.10
N ARG A 189 12.69 -15.31 3.77
CA ARG A 189 12.98 -15.67 5.17
C ARG A 189 12.34 -14.69 6.16
N ASN A 190 12.43 -13.39 5.89
CA ASN A 190 11.87 -12.36 6.74
C ASN A 190 10.35 -12.31 6.56
N LYS A 191 9.62 -12.32 7.66
CA LYS A 191 8.15 -12.42 7.64
C LYS A 191 7.48 -11.20 7.00
N ILE A 192 8.06 -10.01 7.16
CA ILE A 192 7.52 -8.76 6.62
C ILE A 192 7.66 -8.78 5.10
N THR A 193 8.86 -9.02 4.61
CA THR A 193 9.13 -9.08 3.16
C THR A 193 8.36 -10.21 2.50
N ARG A 194 8.17 -11.33 3.19
CA ARG A 194 7.37 -12.45 2.70
C ARG A 194 5.89 -12.09 2.56
N VAL A 195 5.31 -11.37 3.52
CA VAL A 195 3.93 -10.87 3.41
C VAL A 195 3.80 -9.88 2.26
N LEU A 196 4.76 -8.95 2.10
CA LEU A 196 4.76 -8.02 0.97
C LEU A 196 4.88 -8.74 -0.38
N LEU A 197 5.77 -9.72 -0.46
CA LEU A 197 5.92 -10.57 -1.65
C LEU A 197 4.63 -11.34 -1.96
N LEU A 198 3.95 -11.85 -0.92
CA LEU A 198 2.65 -12.50 -1.05
C LEU A 198 1.59 -11.57 -1.65
N VAL A 199 1.48 -10.34 -1.14
CA VAL A 199 0.55 -9.34 -1.67
C VAL A 199 0.81 -9.10 -3.16
N VAL A 200 2.08 -8.90 -3.53
CA VAL A 200 2.47 -8.62 -4.93
C VAL A 200 2.17 -9.80 -5.84
N VAL A 201 2.58 -11.01 -5.47
CA VAL A 201 2.39 -12.21 -6.31
C VAL A 201 0.90 -12.54 -6.46
N VAL A 202 0.12 -12.50 -5.37
CA VAL A 202 -1.33 -12.76 -5.44
C VAL A 202 -2.04 -11.70 -6.28
N ASN A 203 -1.67 -10.42 -6.16
CA ASN A 203 -2.24 -9.38 -7.02
C ASN A 203 -1.91 -9.61 -8.51
N LEU A 204 -0.67 -10.00 -8.80
CA LEU A 204 -0.23 -10.29 -10.16
C LEU A 204 -0.99 -11.50 -10.73
N THR A 205 -1.05 -12.62 -10.01
CA THR A 205 -1.76 -13.81 -10.49
C THR A 205 -3.27 -13.57 -10.60
N THR A 206 -3.87 -12.85 -9.66
CA THR A 206 -5.30 -12.47 -9.73
C THR A 206 -5.58 -11.57 -10.93
N SER A 207 -4.69 -10.65 -11.25
CA SER A 207 -4.81 -9.79 -12.44
C SER A 207 -4.78 -10.63 -13.71
N ILE A 208 -3.82 -11.57 -13.82
CA ILE A 208 -3.77 -12.54 -14.92
C ILE A 208 -5.07 -13.35 -15.00
N GLY A 209 -5.55 -13.86 -13.86
CA GLY A 209 -6.82 -14.58 -13.78
C GLY A 209 -8.02 -13.76 -14.26
N THR A 210 -8.05 -12.46 -13.97
CA THR A 210 -9.09 -11.54 -14.45
C THR A 210 -9.07 -11.43 -15.98
N PHE A 211 -7.88 -11.22 -16.58
CA PHE A 211 -7.74 -11.14 -18.04
C PHE A 211 -8.02 -12.47 -18.75
N VAL A 212 -7.81 -13.61 -18.09
CA VAL A 212 -8.19 -14.94 -18.60
C VAL A 212 -9.69 -15.19 -18.42
N ALA A 213 -10.30 -14.70 -17.35
CA ALA A 213 -11.72 -14.90 -17.07
C ALA A 213 -12.62 -14.14 -18.05
N ILE A 214 -12.24 -12.93 -18.46
CA ILE A 214 -12.99 -12.12 -19.43
C ILE A 214 -13.33 -12.91 -20.73
N PRO A 215 -12.37 -13.43 -21.50
CA PRO A 215 -12.68 -14.17 -22.72
C PRO A 215 -13.42 -15.49 -22.46
N VAL A 216 -13.21 -16.14 -21.30
CA VAL A 216 -13.95 -17.35 -20.92
C VAL A 216 -15.43 -17.04 -20.72
N VAL A 217 -15.74 -15.92 -20.07
CA VAL A 217 -17.11 -15.43 -19.85
C VAL A 217 -17.72 -14.91 -21.15
N MET A 218 -16.96 -14.19 -21.98
CA MET A 218 -17.45 -13.70 -23.27
C MET A 218 -17.83 -14.80 -24.26
N ARG A 219 -17.21 -15.99 -24.18
CA ARG A 219 -17.60 -17.15 -25.01
C ARG A 219 -18.97 -17.75 -24.65
N LEU A 220 -19.52 -17.37 -23.49
CA LEU A 220 -20.84 -17.81 -23.04
C LEU A 220 -21.95 -16.83 -23.40
N LEU A 221 -21.62 -15.60 -23.79
CA LEU A 221 -22.58 -14.63 -24.31
C LEU A 221 -23.09 -15.09 -25.67
#